data_AF-A0A9D1XM48-F1
#
_entry.id   AF-A0A9D1XM48-F1
#
_cell.length_a   1.000
_cell.length_b   1.000
_cell.length_c   1.000
_cell.angle_alpha   90.00
_cell.angle_beta   90.00
_cell.angle_gamma   90.00
#
_symmetry.space_group_name_H-M   'P 1'
#
loop_
_entity.id
_entity.type
_entity.pdbx_description
1 polymer ?
#
loop_
_entity_poly.entity_id
_entity_poly.type
_entity_poly.pdbx_seq_one_letter_code
_entity_poly.pdbx_strand_id
1 'polypeptide(L)'
;MDENYKIKKTKYCKIVNYLCIIILTVTFVFLMIQYLLLPDKIPMHYNFNGEVDRYGNKWEIWIAYITGIILYFGLSVIERKPQYWNTGVTITEKNKQRIYQLLYNMLITIKL
;
A
#
# COMPACT_ATOMS: atom_id res chain seq x y z
N MET A 1 -4.69 -22.81 -18.40
CA MET A 1 -4.79 -21.36 -18.13
C MET A 1 -3.58 -20.72 -18.77
N ASP A 2 -3.72 -19.68 -19.59
CA ASP A 2 -2.55 -19.04 -20.21
C ASP A 2 -1.64 -18.44 -19.12
N GLU A 3 -0.48 -19.05 -18.92
CA GLU A 3 0.56 -18.58 -17.99
C GLU A 3 1.04 -17.15 -18.29
N ASN A 4 0.64 -16.59 -19.44
CA ASN A 4 1.16 -15.35 -20.01
C ASN A 4 0.09 -14.25 -20.22
N TYR A 5 -1.06 -14.30 -19.56
CA TYR A 5 -2.07 -13.25 -19.72
C TYR A 5 -1.55 -11.87 -19.25
N LYS A 6 -1.29 -10.96 -20.21
CA LYS A 6 -0.78 -9.61 -19.94
C LYS A 6 -1.92 -8.60 -19.82
N ILE A 7 -2.07 -8.03 -18.63
CA ILE A 7 -3.05 -6.98 -18.36
C ILE A 7 -2.55 -5.65 -18.93
N LYS A 8 -3.43 -4.93 -19.65
CA LYS A 8 -3.11 -3.61 -20.20
C LYS A 8 -3.07 -2.58 -19.08
N LYS A 9 -1.88 -2.02 -18.80
CA LYS A 9 -1.73 -0.94 -17.82
C LYS A 9 -2.39 0.34 -18.34
N THR A 10 -3.46 0.78 -17.67
CA THR A 10 -4.17 2.02 -18.00
C THR A 10 -3.42 3.25 -17.48
N LYS A 11 -3.77 4.45 -17.98
CA LYS A 11 -3.22 5.71 -17.46
C LYS A 11 -3.52 5.88 -15.97
N TYR A 12 -4.73 5.53 -15.54
CA TYR A 12 -5.14 5.51 -14.13
C TYR A 12 -4.15 4.74 -13.27
N CYS A 13 -3.79 3.51 -13.67
CA CYS A 13 -2.87 2.69 -12.89
C CYS A 13 -1.48 3.31 -12.74
N LYS A 14 -1.00 4.01 -13.78
CA LYS A 14 0.28 4.72 -13.72
C LYS A 14 0.19 5.89 -12.75
N ILE A 15 -0.85 6.71 -12.86
CA ILE A 15 -1.09 7.88 -12.00
C ILE A 15 -1.14 7.45 -10.53
N VAL A 16 -1.93 6.42 -10.19
CA VAL A 16 -2.03 5.94 -8.81
C VAL A 16 -0.68 5.43 -8.29
N ASN A 17 0.08 4.67 -9.07
CA ASN A 17 1.41 4.23 -8.63
C ASN A 17 2.37 5.40 -8.40
N TYR A 18 2.35 6.44 -9.25
CA TYR A 18 3.13 7.65 -9.02
C TYR A 18 2.70 8.36 -7.74
N LEU A 19 1.40 8.48 -7.49
CA LEU A 19 0.87 9.06 -6.25
C LEU A 19 1.33 8.27 -5.02
N CYS A 20 1.31 6.94 -5.06
CA CYS A 20 1.82 6.10 -3.96
C CYS A 20 3.30 6.43 -3.65
N ILE A 21 4.15 6.51 -4.68
CA ILE A 21 5.57 6.83 -4.53
C ILE A 21 5.75 8.25 -3.98
N ILE A 22 4.98 9.22 -4.47
CA ILE A 22 5.01 10.59 -3.99
C ILE A 22 4.62 10.64 -2.50
N ILE A 23 3.52 9.98 -2.11
CA ILE A 23 3.06 9.93 -0.71
C ILE A 23 4.14 9.30 0.17
N LEU A 24 4.67 8.13 -0.19
CA LEU A 24 5.75 7.48 0.55
C LEU A 24 7.00 8.37 0.68
N THR A 25 7.32 9.14 -0.37
CA THR A 25 8.47 10.05 -0.35
C THR A 25 8.21 11.25 0.55
N VAL A 26 7.03 11.88 0.43
CA VAL A 26 6.64 13.03 1.27
C VAL A 26 6.55 12.62 2.73
N THR A 27 5.95 11.46 3.04
CA THR A 27 5.90 10.91 4.40
C THR A 27 7.30 10.66 4.95
N PHE A 28 8.23 10.12 4.16
CA PHE A 28 9.62 9.94 4.58
C PHE A 28 10.30 11.26 4.94
N VAL A 29 10.22 12.24 4.03
CA VAL A 29 10.82 13.56 4.25
C VAL A 29 10.22 14.23 5.49
N PHE A 30 8.89 14.16 5.64
CA PHE A 30 8.20 14.67 6.83
C PHE A 30 8.69 13.97 8.11
N LEU A 31 8.74 12.64 8.13
CA LEU A 31 9.22 11.88 9.28
C LEU A 31 10.66 12.25 9.61
N MET A 32 11.56 12.37 8.63
CA MET A 32 12.95 12.78 8.84
C MET A 32 13.05 14.16 9.50
N ILE A 33 12.28 15.15 9.02
CA ILE A 33 12.27 16.50 9.59
C ILE A 33 11.77 16.46 11.05
N GLN A 34 10.65 15.78 11.29
CA GLN A 34 10.06 15.73 12.63
C GLN A 34 10.90 14.89 13.60
N TYR A 35 11.52 13.82 13.13
CA TYR A 35 12.31 12.90 13.95
C TYR A 35 13.44 13.60 14.71
N LEU A 36 14.04 14.63 14.10
CA LEU A 36 15.09 15.44 14.73
C LEU A 36 14.58 16.34 15.87
N LEU A 37 13.29 16.67 15.85
CA LEU A 37 12.64 17.53 16.84
C LEU A 37 11.96 16.73 17.95
N LEU A 38 11.71 15.44 17.74
CA LEU A 38 11.00 14.61 18.70
C LEU A 38 11.86 14.27 19.93
N PRO A 39 11.28 14.36 21.14
CA PRO A 39 11.92 13.83 22.35
C PRO A 39 12.02 12.30 22.28
N ASP A 40 12.90 11.72 23.08
CA ASP A 40 13.15 10.27 23.05
C ASP A 40 11.92 9.41 23.40
N LYS A 41 10.98 9.98 24.16
CA LYS A 41 9.68 9.38 24.48
C LYS A 41 8.53 10.21 23.94
N ILE A 42 7.62 9.57 23.22
CA ILE A 42 6.44 10.19 22.61
C ILE A 42 5.15 9.47 23.03
N PRO A 43 4.01 10.18 23.13
CA PRO A 43 2.71 9.54 23.27
C PRO A 43 2.43 8.59 22.10
N MET A 44 2.03 7.36 22.38
CA MET A 44 1.76 6.35 21.35
C MET A 44 0.36 5.73 21.47
N HIS A 45 -0.25 5.76 22.64
CA HIS A 45 -1.62 5.30 22.85
C HIS A 45 -2.35 6.27 23.78
N TYR A 46 -3.66 6.39 23.53
CA TYR A 46 -4.56 7.26 24.25
C TYR A 46 -5.75 6.45 24.74
N ASN A 47 -6.14 6.63 26.00
CA ASN A 47 -7.31 5.98 26.57
C ASN A 47 -8.61 6.64 26.08
N PHE A 48 -9.77 6.10 26.50
CA PHE A 48 -11.08 6.64 26.13
C PHE A 48 -11.34 8.09 26.60
N ASN A 49 -10.61 8.56 27.61
CA ASN A 49 -10.68 9.93 28.11
C ASN A 49 -9.77 10.90 27.32
N GLY A 50 -9.00 10.40 26.35
CA GLY A 50 -8.05 11.19 25.58
C GLY A 50 -6.72 11.45 26.30
N GLU A 51 -6.44 10.72 27.39
CA GLU A 51 -5.20 10.83 28.15
C GLU A 51 -4.17 9.82 27.62
N VAL A 52 -2.89 10.19 27.67
CA VAL A 52 -1.80 9.28 27.28
C VAL A 52 -1.64 8.18 28.32
N ASP A 53 -1.95 6.94 27.95
CA ASP A 53 -1.76 5.76 28.80
C ASP A 53 -0.52 4.95 28.40
N ARG A 54 0.10 5.24 27.24
CA ARG A 54 1.37 4.65 26.80
C ARG A 54 2.29 5.66 26.11
N TYR A 55 3.49 5.78 26.66
CA TYR A 55 4.62 6.41 25.98
C TYR A 55 5.50 5.34 25.33
N GLY A 56 5.91 5.56 24.09
CA GLY A 56 6.86 4.72 23.37
C GLY A 56 8.15 5.46 23.04
N ASN A 57 9.14 4.72 22.53
CA ASN A 57 10.37 5.32 22.01
C ASN A 57 10.08 5.99 20.66
N LYS A 58 10.68 7.17 20.40
CA LYS A 58 10.51 7.86 19.10
C LYS A 58 10.89 7.01 17.88
N TRP A 59 11.76 6.01 18.01
CA TRP A 59 12.07 5.08 16.93
C TRP A 59 10.85 4.27 16.45
N GLU A 60 9.85 4.05 17.31
CA GLU A 60 8.64 3.28 16.96
C GLU A 60 7.84 3.91 15.80
N ILE A 61 7.96 5.22 15.55
CA ILE A 61 7.25 5.88 14.43
C ILE A 61 7.64 5.30 13.07
N TRP A 62 8.86 4.75 12.96
CA TRP A 62 9.37 4.15 11.73
C TRP A 62 8.66 2.84 11.39
N ILE A 63 8.06 2.15 12.37
CA ILE A 63 7.34 0.88 12.15
C ILE A 63 6.21 1.09 11.15
N ALA A 64 5.42 2.16 11.29
CA ALA A 64 4.32 2.46 10.39
C ALA A 64 4.83 2.71 8.96
N TYR A 65 5.90 3.51 8.82
CA TYR A 65 6.50 3.82 7.53
C TYR A 65 7.07 2.59 6.82
N ILE A 66 7.84 1.77 7.54
CA ILE A 66 8.43 0.53 7.02
C ILE A 66 7.32 -0.47 6.64
N THR A 67 6.27 -0.57 7.44
CA THR A 67 5.09 -1.40 7.12
C THR A 67 4.46 -0.93 5.80
N GLY A 68 4.28 0.38 5.60
CA GLY A 68 3.79 0.95 4.35
C GLY A 68 4.67 0.60 3.14
N ILE A 69 5.99 0.69 3.27
CA ILE A 69 6.94 0.25 2.25
C ILE A 69 6.75 -1.23 1.91
N ILE A 70 6.73 -2.10 2.93
CA ILE A 70 6.57 -3.54 2.75
C ILE A 70 5.27 -3.87 2.03
N LEU A 71 4.16 -3.23 2.42
CA LEU A 71 2.86 -3.42 1.78
C LEU A 71 2.88 -2.96 0.31
N TYR A 72 3.43 -1.78 0.03
CA TYR A 72 3.53 -1.26 -1.33
C TYR A 72 4.34 -2.19 -2.25
N PHE A 73 5.51 -2.65 -1.79
CA PHE A 73 6.34 -3.58 -2.56
C PHE A 73 5.71 -4.97 -2.66
N GLY A 74 5.13 -5.49 -1.58
CA GLY A 74 4.44 -6.78 -1.56
C GLY A 74 3.28 -6.82 -2.57
N LEU A 75 2.43 -5.80 -2.56
CA LEU A 75 1.35 -5.65 -3.54
C LEU A 75 1.89 -5.46 -4.96
N SER A 76 3.06 -4.83 -5.12
CA SER A 76 3.73 -4.68 -6.43
C SER A 76 4.35 -5.98 -6.95
N VAL A 77 4.64 -6.94 -6.09
CA VAL A 77 5.00 -8.31 -6.50
C VAL A 77 3.74 -9.07 -6.92
N ILE A 78 2.67 -9.00 -6.12
CA ILE A 78 1.39 -9.66 -6.40
C ILE A 78 0.78 -9.16 -7.72
N GLU A 79 0.88 -7.87 -8.04
CA GLU A 79 0.36 -7.31 -9.30
C GLU A 79 0.95 -8.00 -10.55
N ARG A 80 2.16 -8.56 -10.44
CA ARG A 80 2.89 -9.13 -11.58
C ARG A 80 2.48 -10.58 -11.87
N LYS A 81 1.68 -11.20 -11.00
CA LYS A 81 1.26 -12.60 -11.12
C LYS A 81 -0.28 -12.75 -11.05
N PRO A 82 -1.03 -12.31 -12.08
CA PRO A 82 -2.49 -12.41 -12.12
C PRO A 82 -3.06 -13.82 -11.96
N GLN A 83 -2.27 -14.84 -12.29
CA GLN A 83 -2.64 -16.25 -12.16
C GLN A 83 -2.98 -16.68 -10.72
N TYR A 84 -2.42 -16.01 -9.71
CA TYR A 84 -2.62 -16.36 -8.30
C TYR A 84 -3.72 -15.52 -7.64
N TRP A 85 -4.36 -14.62 -8.39
CA TRP A 85 -5.42 -13.79 -7.85
C TRP A 85 -6.68 -14.60 -7.68
N ASN A 86 -7.31 -14.46 -6.51
CA ASN A 86 -8.65 -14.98 -6.31
C ASN A 86 -9.64 -14.12 -7.13
N THR A 87 -10.29 -14.74 -8.12
CA THR A 87 -11.24 -14.05 -9.01
C THR A 87 -12.67 -14.06 -8.47
N GLY A 88 -13.00 -14.96 -7.53
CA GLY A 88 -14.35 -15.10 -6.95
C GLY A 88 -15.44 -15.56 -7.92
N VAL A 89 -15.14 -15.71 -9.20
CA VAL A 89 -16.07 -16.11 -10.27
C VAL A 89 -15.36 -16.94 -11.33
N THR A 90 -16.13 -17.75 -12.06
CA THR A 90 -15.64 -18.55 -13.18
C THR A 90 -15.17 -17.66 -14.34
N ILE A 91 -13.93 -17.86 -14.77
CA ILE A 91 -13.35 -17.16 -15.92
C ILE A 91 -13.78 -17.85 -17.21
N THR A 92 -14.37 -17.07 -18.11
CA THR A 92 -14.76 -17.45 -19.47
C THR A 92 -14.07 -16.51 -20.46
N GLU A 93 -13.90 -16.90 -21.72
CA GLU A 93 -13.25 -16.03 -22.71
C GLU A 93 -13.95 -14.67 -22.89
N LYS A 94 -15.28 -14.61 -22.69
CA LYS A 94 -16.06 -13.37 -22.77
C LYS A 94 -15.82 -12.41 -21.60
N ASN A 95 -15.55 -12.92 -20.39
CA ASN A 95 -15.44 -12.09 -19.18
C ASN A 95 -13.98 -11.87 -18.72
N LYS A 96 -13.03 -12.68 -19.20
CA LYS A 96 -11.62 -12.71 -18.79
C LYS A 96 -11.00 -11.32 -18.73
N GLN A 97 -11.07 -10.56 -19.82
CA GLN A 97 -10.48 -9.23 -19.89
C GLN A 97 -11.07 -8.27 -18.86
N ARG A 98 -12.40 -8.27 -18.72
CA ARG A 98 -13.10 -7.37 -17.79
C ARG A 98 -12.71 -7.68 -16.34
N ILE A 99 -12.71 -8.96 -15.95
CA ILE A 99 -12.44 -9.37 -14.56
C ILE A 99 -11.00 -9.06 -14.18
N TYR A 100 -10.03 -9.45 -15.00
CA TYR A 100 -8.62 -9.17 -14.69
C TYR A 100 -8.30 -7.68 -14.66
N GLN A 101 -8.92 -6.88 -15.54
CA GLN A 101 -8.74 -5.42 -15.49
C GLN A 101 -9.35 -4.82 -14.22
N LEU A 102 -10.51 -5.31 -13.78
CA LEU A 102 -11.17 -4.84 -12.56
C LEU A 102 -10.34 -5.19 -11.32
N LEU A 103 -9.89 -6.45 -11.19
CA LEU A 103 -9.03 -6.89 -10.10
C LEU A 103 -7.70 -6.15 -10.08
N TYR A 104 -7.10 -5.90 -11.24
CA TYR A 104 -5.88 -5.11 -11.32
C TYR A 104 -6.11 -3.68 -10.85
N ASN A 105 -7.19 -3.03 -11.30
CA ASN A 105 -7.52 -1.68 -10.83
C ASN A 105 -7.72 -1.66 -9.30
N MET A 106 -8.44 -2.64 -8.74
CA MET A 106 -8.62 -2.77 -7.28
C MET A 106 -7.28 -2.93 -6.55
N LEU A 107 -6.40 -3.82 -7.02
CA LEU A 107 -5.08 -4.01 -6.43
C LEU A 107 -4.24 -2.73 -6.47
N ILE A 108 -4.30 -1.97 -7.56
CA ILE A 108 -3.61 -0.69 -7.66
C ILE A 108 -4.23 0.37 -6.73
N THR A 109 -5.55 0.41 -6.58
CA THR A 109 -6.22 1.31 -5.64
C THR A 109 -5.87 1.00 -4.19
N ILE A 110 -5.77 -0.28 -3.80
CA ILE A 110 -5.40 -0.71 -2.43
C ILE A 110 -3.97 -0.28 -2.05
N LYS A 111 -3.09 -0.04 -3.03
CA LYS A 111 -1.73 0.45 -2.75
C LYS A 111 -1.67 1.92 -2.33
N LEU A 112 -2.69 2.69 -2.66
CA LEU A 112 -2.77 4.13 -2.36
C LEU A 112 -3.22 4.32 -0.92
#